data_AF-A0A1F5ZTA3-F1
#
_entry.id   AF-A0A1F5ZTA3-F1
#
_cell.length_a   1.000
_cell.length_b   1.000
_cell.length_c   1.000
_cell.angle_alpha   90.00
_cell.angle_beta   90.00
_cell.angle_gamma   90.00
#
_symmetry.space_group_name_H-M   'P 1'
#
loop_
_entity.id
_entity.type
_entity.pdbx_description
1 polymer ?
#
loop_
_entity_poly.entity_id
_entity_poly.type
_entity_poly.pdbx_seq_one_letter_code
_entity_poly.pdbx_strand_id
1 'polypeptide(L)'
;MPGTPDQKEIAQGKPVENTNSYKAREHSRRAVLRATLFGGLGTLTSGVLGACSRSPEVTSQPQPATAPSTGTPEATLFQNPRGTATIVSRPKIATIIPTATLNPPEALTPTPEYVQGLTHLQEVPKPNEALKKTTIDMYAKTMEIDAKEVEVGISFSELKDENGDYFVTAVTLDETPLLIYHPMKNTWVEAGPRNLADLQNFTIQVPSRVDYLSLRNVPNIEKTANQLFSASELNTSVVFRNFETGDWRKIIDTWTTIKSDLDQGIIPEGFNFNWNDANKFVDFATSHQMKVRALHLLWGGDVPDSIYNGDFSPKDVEKIVEFTVKARVLRYNGTVDGRTISEWHAADEIAATHLYHHNDKWSFWLEKLGYPQATIKVAKWAKEANPNASLVIAEDSILHLRQDRANWKSNFFNLLKFIKDREVPITKVDVENNLWIYDPPKLDEMISILRRIQAMGFEIGGSEATVATSDTSPDWVYQDKMRDVKDKTIAQADVYGDILSAYLAVGAKEWGFGSPSDRTEYFDDIGYPDANSTIFDDQELPKKSYYRILKVLYQNLKSSQG
;
A
#
# COMPACT_ATOMS: atom_id res chain seq x y z
N MET A 1 -55.54 -17.50 -32.22
CA MET A 1 -56.71 -16.95 -31.50
C MET A 1 -57.81 -18.00 -31.52
N PRO A 2 -58.73 -18.06 -30.54
CA PRO A 2 -58.71 -17.70 -29.10
C PRO A 2 -58.93 -19.00 -28.26
N GLY A 3 -58.94 -19.12 -26.92
CA GLY A 3 -58.97 -18.19 -25.78
C GLY A 3 -60.04 -18.62 -24.76
N THR A 4 -59.62 -19.31 -23.66
CA THR A 4 -60.24 -19.40 -22.28
C THR A 4 -61.67 -19.97 -22.10
N PRO A 5 -62.17 -20.34 -20.88
CA PRO A 5 -61.62 -20.33 -19.50
C PRO A 5 -61.87 -21.64 -18.67
N ASP A 6 -61.32 -21.76 -17.44
CA ASP A 6 -62.14 -22.10 -16.25
C ASP A 6 -61.40 -21.96 -14.89
N GLN A 7 -62.17 -21.64 -13.85
CA GLN A 7 -61.77 -21.36 -12.47
C GLN A 7 -62.07 -22.51 -11.48
N LYS A 8 -61.36 -22.44 -10.32
CA LYS A 8 -61.54 -23.07 -8.98
C LYS A 8 -60.71 -24.34 -8.77
N GLU A 9 -59.89 -24.44 -7.72
CA GLU A 9 -60.30 -24.41 -6.31
C GLU A 9 -59.27 -23.83 -5.32
N ILE A 10 -59.75 -23.47 -4.13
CA ILE A 10 -59.07 -22.80 -3.02
C ILE A 10 -58.57 -23.86 -2.00
N ALA A 11 -57.36 -23.71 -1.48
CA ALA A 11 -57.01 -24.17 -0.13
C ALA A 11 -55.91 -23.28 0.50
N GLN A 12 -56.06 -23.04 1.80
CA GLN A 12 -55.33 -22.06 2.62
C GLN A 12 -53.95 -22.54 3.09
N GLY A 13 -52.99 -21.61 3.18
CA GLY A 13 -52.12 -21.42 4.35
C GLY A 13 -50.73 -22.10 4.41
N LYS A 14 -49.65 -21.30 4.27
CA LYS A 14 -48.55 -21.09 5.25
C LYS A 14 -47.42 -20.22 4.64
N PRO A 15 -46.68 -19.43 5.45
CA PRO A 15 -45.59 -18.59 4.94
C PRO A 15 -44.31 -19.40 4.70
N VAL A 16 -43.63 -19.10 3.60
CA VAL A 16 -42.35 -19.71 3.20
C VAL A 16 -41.22 -19.09 4.02
N GLU A 17 -40.55 -19.91 4.84
CA GLU A 17 -39.32 -19.55 5.53
C GLU A 17 -38.16 -19.40 4.54
N ASN A 18 -37.51 -18.24 4.59
CA ASN A 18 -36.33 -17.89 3.82
C ASN A 18 -35.10 -18.58 4.43
N THR A 19 -34.72 -19.74 3.91
CA THR A 19 -33.56 -20.53 4.35
C THR A 19 -32.36 -20.28 3.44
N ASN A 20 -31.74 -19.10 3.50
CA ASN A 20 -30.46 -18.85 2.82
C ASN A 20 -29.44 -18.00 3.61
N SER A 21 -29.65 -17.79 4.92
CA SER A 21 -28.72 -17.00 5.76
C SER A 21 -27.92 -17.82 6.79
N TYR A 22 -27.99 -19.16 6.77
CA TYR A 22 -27.32 -20.00 7.77
C TYR A 22 -26.14 -20.84 7.28
N LYS A 23 -25.84 -20.88 5.97
CA LYS A 23 -24.68 -21.62 5.42
C LYS A 23 -23.40 -20.80 5.24
N ALA A 24 -23.46 -19.47 5.39
CA ALA A 24 -22.28 -18.60 5.31
C ALA A 24 -21.45 -18.56 6.62
N ARG A 25 -21.97 -19.11 7.73
CA ARG A 25 -21.26 -19.11 9.03
C ARG A 25 -20.42 -20.36 9.31
N GLU A 26 -20.38 -21.32 8.38
CA GLU A 26 -19.72 -22.61 8.62
C GLU A 26 -18.44 -22.80 7.77
N HIS A 27 -18.18 -21.93 6.80
CA HIS A 27 -16.96 -21.97 5.99
C HIS A 27 -15.74 -21.30 6.66
N SER A 28 -15.92 -20.32 7.54
CA SER A 28 -14.83 -19.69 8.29
C SER A 28 -14.24 -20.55 9.42
N ARG A 29 -14.81 -21.73 9.69
CA ARG A 29 -14.34 -22.65 10.75
C ARG A 29 -13.40 -23.76 10.28
N ARG A 30 -13.19 -23.91 8.97
CA ARG A 30 -12.37 -25.00 8.39
C ARG A 30 -10.96 -24.59 7.92
N ALA A 31 -10.60 -23.31 7.98
CA ALA A 31 -9.24 -22.86 7.64
C ALA A 31 -8.25 -22.87 8.83
N VAL A 32 -8.70 -23.07 10.07
CA VAL A 32 -7.85 -23.02 11.29
C VAL A 32 -7.56 -24.42 11.88
N LEU A 33 -7.78 -25.50 11.14
CA LEU A 33 -7.50 -26.85 11.64
C LEU A 33 -6.79 -27.73 10.60
N ARG A 34 -5.56 -27.34 10.24
CA ARG A 34 -4.58 -28.25 9.64
C ARG A 34 -3.13 -27.85 9.97
N ALA A 35 -2.86 -27.65 11.25
CA ALA A 35 -1.53 -27.86 11.81
C ALA A 35 -1.70 -28.31 13.26
N THR A 36 -1.00 -29.37 13.64
CA THR A 36 -0.98 -29.99 14.98
C THR A 36 -2.12 -30.97 15.27
N LEU A 37 -1.84 -32.27 15.14
CA LEU A 37 -2.34 -33.31 16.06
C LEU A 37 -1.57 -34.62 15.87
N PHE A 38 -0.60 -34.84 16.77
CA PHE A 38 -0.25 -36.17 17.27
C PHE A 38 -0.26 -36.11 18.79
N GLY A 39 -1.05 -37.00 19.41
CA GLY A 39 -1.15 -37.24 20.86
C GLY A 39 -2.16 -36.31 21.54
N GLY A 40 -3.10 -36.73 22.36
CA GLY A 40 -3.43 -38.01 22.97
C GLY A 40 -4.69 -37.79 23.85
N LEU A 41 -5.37 -38.88 24.18
CA LEU A 41 -6.70 -38.94 24.80
C LEU A 41 -6.90 -38.12 26.09
N GLY A 42 -8.14 -37.63 26.29
CA GLY A 42 -8.64 -37.17 27.59
C GLY A 42 -10.12 -36.75 27.53
N THR A 43 -10.99 -37.55 28.13
CA THR A 43 -12.47 -37.56 28.09
C THR A 43 -13.19 -36.53 28.99
N LEU A 44 -14.39 -36.10 28.54
CA LEU A 44 -15.65 -35.84 29.31
C LEU A 44 -15.63 -34.68 30.36
N THR A 45 -16.63 -33.82 30.59
CA THR A 45 -18.11 -33.87 30.55
C THR A 45 -18.75 -32.46 30.49
N SER A 46 -19.90 -32.39 29.82
CA SER A 46 -21.09 -31.52 29.93
C SER A 46 -21.28 -30.48 31.06
N GLY A 47 -21.94 -29.35 30.73
CA GLY A 47 -23.06 -28.87 31.55
C GLY A 47 -23.50 -27.39 31.50
N VAL A 48 -24.58 -27.13 30.75
CA VAL A 48 -25.76 -26.29 31.10
C VAL A 48 -25.69 -24.74 31.14
N LEU A 49 -26.36 -24.15 30.14
CA LEU A 49 -27.36 -23.04 30.12
C LEU A 49 -27.58 -22.14 31.36
N GLY A 50 -27.67 -20.83 31.08
CA GLY A 50 -28.38 -19.85 31.92
C GLY A 50 -28.58 -18.52 31.18
N ALA A 51 -29.82 -18.21 30.81
CA ALA A 51 -30.22 -17.05 30.03
C ALA A 51 -30.81 -15.91 30.90
N CYS A 52 -30.85 -14.72 30.29
CA CYS A 52 -31.78 -13.61 30.53
C CYS A 52 -31.63 -12.73 31.79
N SER A 53 -31.41 -11.42 31.58
CA SER A 53 -32.44 -10.39 31.87
C SER A 53 -32.05 -8.99 31.36
N ARG A 54 -33.09 -8.21 31.04
CA ARG A 54 -33.13 -6.91 30.35
C ARG A 54 -32.78 -5.69 31.23
N SER A 55 -32.44 -4.62 30.51
CA SER A 55 -32.42 -3.15 30.70
C SER A 55 -33.27 -2.50 31.83
N PRO A 56 -33.07 -1.20 32.15
CA PRO A 56 -33.59 -0.12 31.30
C PRO A 56 -32.70 1.13 31.12
N GLU A 57 -33.05 1.86 30.05
CA GLU A 57 -32.63 3.21 29.65
C GLU A 57 -32.90 4.29 30.72
N VAL A 58 -32.09 5.35 30.71
CA VAL A 58 -32.47 6.68 31.21
C VAL A 58 -32.10 7.74 30.17
N THR A 59 -33.14 8.43 29.71
CA THR A 59 -33.12 9.64 28.89
C THR A 59 -32.93 10.88 29.77
N SER A 60 -32.11 11.85 29.35
CA SER A 60 -32.41 13.28 29.58
C SER A 60 -31.55 14.22 28.72
N GLN A 61 -32.25 15.09 27.99
CA GLN A 61 -31.85 16.39 27.47
C GLN A 61 -33.03 17.32 27.77
N PRO A 62 -32.79 18.60 28.10
CA PRO A 62 -32.99 19.63 27.07
C PRO A 62 -32.11 20.90 27.18
N GLN A 63 -31.52 21.29 26.03
CA GLN A 63 -31.67 22.59 25.32
C GLN A 63 -31.20 23.95 25.96
N PRO A 64 -31.12 25.08 25.19
CA PRO A 64 -29.86 25.70 24.75
C PRO A 64 -29.64 27.16 25.25
N ALA A 65 -28.47 27.74 24.99
CA ALA A 65 -28.25 29.19 25.17
C ALA A 65 -27.41 29.83 24.04
N THR A 66 -27.87 31.03 23.70
CA THR A 66 -27.60 31.96 22.59
C THR A 66 -26.28 32.71 22.64
N ALA A 67 -25.79 33.11 21.46
CA ALA A 67 -24.79 34.17 21.25
C ALA A 67 -25.39 35.59 21.36
N PRO A 68 -24.54 36.62 21.47
CA PRO A 68 -24.75 37.83 20.69
C PRO A 68 -23.48 38.36 20.01
N SER A 69 -23.71 39.36 19.15
CA SER A 69 -22.93 39.76 17.98
C SER A 69 -22.06 41.02 18.17
N THR A 70 -21.35 41.34 17.07
CA THR A 70 -21.05 42.69 16.50
C THR A 70 -19.97 43.57 17.14
N GLY A 71 -19.04 44.02 16.27
CA GLY A 71 -18.19 45.19 16.51
C GLY A 71 -17.00 45.32 15.55
N THR A 72 -17.23 45.84 14.34
CA THR A 72 -16.21 46.51 13.50
C THR A 72 -15.96 47.95 13.99
N PRO A 73 -14.81 48.55 13.65
CA PRO A 73 -14.88 49.88 13.02
C PRO A 73 -13.99 50.08 11.79
N GLU A 74 -14.47 51.00 10.96
CA GLU A 74 -13.97 51.65 9.73
C GLU A 74 -12.54 52.23 9.85
N ALA A 75 -11.66 52.06 8.85
CA ALA A 75 -11.45 52.78 7.58
C ALA A 75 -10.67 54.12 7.68
N THR A 76 -9.64 54.27 6.84
CA THR A 76 -9.13 55.58 6.40
C THR A 76 -8.72 55.52 4.93
N LEU A 77 -9.19 56.55 4.21
CA LEU A 77 -9.12 56.77 2.77
C LEU A 77 -7.76 57.27 2.28
N PHE A 78 -7.41 56.94 1.02
CA PHE A 78 -6.85 57.93 0.08
C PHE A 78 -7.36 57.65 -1.35
N GLN A 79 -7.80 58.72 -2.03
CA GLN A 79 -8.44 58.76 -3.34
C GLN A 79 -7.45 59.10 -4.48
N ASN A 80 -7.53 58.34 -5.59
CA ASN A 80 -7.58 58.69 -7.04
C ASN A 80 -6.50 59.63 -7.69
N PRO A 81 -6.33 59.70 -9.05
CA PRO A 81 -7.27 59.33 -10.13
C PRO A 81 -6.74 58.69 -11.46
N ARG A 82 -7.66 57.93 -12.09
CA ARG A 82 -8.12 57.88 -13.52
C ARG A 82 -7.15 57.79 -14.74
N GLY A 83 -7.49 56.80 -15.59
CA GLY A 83 -7.50 56.86 -17.07
C GLY A 83 -7.91 55.50 -17.70
N THR A 84 -9.21 55.25 -17.99
CA THR A 84 -9.85 55.07 -19.34
C THR A 84 -9.01 54.29 -20.39
N ALA A 85 -9.47 53.29 -21.17
CA ALA A 85 -10.79 52.87 -21.68
C ALA A 85 -10.67 51.45 -22.35
N THR A 86 -11.59 50.49 -22.16
CA THR A 86 -12.66 50.00 -23.09
C THR A 86 -12.40 48.64 -23.83
N ILE A 87 -13.14 47.61 -23.36
CA ILE A 87 -13.86 46.48 -24.02
C ILE A 87 -13.21 45.65 -25.15
N VAL A 88 -13.10 44.31 -24.93
CA VAL A 88 -13.62 43.28 -25.87
C VAL A 88 -14.16 42.05 -25.09
N SER A 89 -15.42 41.71 -25.33
CA SER A 89 -16.10 40.51 -24.84
C SER A 89 -15.58 39.24 -25.55
N ARG A 90 -15.40 38.14 -24.80
CA ARG A 90 -15.12 36.81 -25.38
C ARG A 90 -16.40 35.97 -25.46
N PRO A 91 -16.58 35.18 -26.55
CA PRO A 91 -17.87 34.57 -26.88
C PRO A 91 -18.14 33.30 -26.07
N LYS A 92 -19.44 32.99 -25.95
CA LYS A 92 -19.98 31.71 -25.47
C LYS A 92 -19.45 30.55 -26.32
N ILE A 93 -18.88 29.53 -25.68
CA ILE A 93 -18.60 28.23 -26.32
C ILE A 93 -19.85 27.36 -26.16
N ALA A 94 -20.40 26.93 -27.30
CA ALA A 94 -21.45 25.94 -27.39
C ALA A 94 -20.91 24.68 -28.07
N THR A 95 -21.43 23.55 -27.59
CA THR A 95 -21.53 22.24 -28.24
C THR A 95 -20.35 21.28 -28.08
N ILE A 96 -20.65 20.26 -27.28
CA ILE A 96 -19.96 18.97 -27.11
C ILE A 96 -19.89 18.25 -28.46
N ILE A 97 -18.67 17.91 -28.88
CA ILE A 97 -18.44 16.92 -29.95
C ILE A 97 -18.28 15.56 -29.24
N PRO A 98 -18.99 14.49 -29.65
CA PRO A 98 -18.77 13.17 -29.10
C PRO A 98 -17.37 12.68 -29.49
N THR A 99 -16.54 12.40 -28.50
CA THR A 99 -15.24 11.75 -28.71
C THR A 99 -15.50 10.37 -29.32
N ALA A 100 -15.10 10.18 -30.57
CA ALA A 100 -15.08 8.88 -31.19
C ALA A 100 -14.14 7.97 -30.39
N THR A 101 -14.69 6.93 -29.77
CA THR A 101 -13.92 5.78 -29.27
C THR A 101 -13.23 5.12 -30.44
N LEU A 102 -11.96 5.43 -30.63
CA LEU A 102 -11.02 4.53 -31.30
C LEU A 102 -10.72 3.42 -30.31
N ASN A 103 -11.11 2.18 -30.63
CA ASN A 103 -10.53 1.03 -29.95
C ASN A 103 -9.01 1.09 -30.21
N PRO A 104 -8.15 1.10 -29.19
CA PRO A 104 -6.72 1.02 -29.43
C PRO A 104 -6.44 -0.31 -30.15
N PRO A 105 -5.65 -0.33 -31.24
CA PRO A 105 -5.07 -1.59 -31.69
C PRO A 105 -4.29 -2.17 -30.50
N GLU A 106 -4.32 -3.49 -30.31
CA GLU A 106 -3.51 -4.16 -29.31
C GLU A 106 -2.07 -3.64 -29.41
N ALA A 107 -1.65 -2.83 -28.44
CA ALA A 107 -0.27 -2.38 -28.37
C ALA A 107 0.60 -3.63 -28.27
N LEU A 108 1.57 -3.75 -29.18
CA LEU A 108 2.53 -4.85 -29.19
C LEU A 108 3.23 -4.89 -27.83
N THR A 109 2.84 -5.86 -27.00
CA THR A 109 3.46 -6.08 -25.69
C THR A 109 4.79 -6.79 -25.96
N PRO A 110 5.95 -6.28 -25.49
CA PRO A 110 7.23 -6.95 -25.69
C PRO A 110 7.21 -8.36 -25.11
N THR A 111 7.70 -9.35 -25.84
CA THR A 111 7.84 -10.72 -25.33
C THR A 111 9.12 -10.85 -24.48
N PRO A 112 9.18 -11.76 -23.48
CA PRO A 112 10.39 -11.99 -22.68
C PRO A 112 11.65 -12.34 -23.50
N GLU A 113 11.46 -12.98 -24.65
CA GLU A 113 12.52 -13.33 -25.61
C GLU A 113 13.21 -12.07 -26.19
N TYR A 114 12.44 -11.01 -26.44
CA TYR A 114 12.95 -9.73 -26.94
C TYR A 114 13.90 -9.03 -25.96
N VAL A 115 13.72 -9.24 -24.65
CA VAL A 115 14.49 -8.56 -23.59
C VAL A 115 15.85 -9.23 -23.34
N GLN A 116 15.95 -10.56 -23.48
CA GLN A 116 17.20 -11.29 -23.25
C GLN A 116 18.29 -11.00 -24.28
N GLY A 117 17.92 -10.72 -25.54
CA GLY A 117 18.86 -10.38 -26.62
C GLY A 117 19.62 -9.04 -26.44
N LEU A 118 19.21 -8.20 -25.47
CA LEU A 118 19.71 -6.82 -25.32
C LEU A 118 21.00 -6.70 -24.48
N THR A 119 21.48 -7.79 -23.85
CA THR A 119 22.51 -7.76 -22.79
C THR A 119 23.97 -7.77 -23.25
N HIS A 120 24.26 -7.82 -24.56
CA HIS A 120 25.62 -8.04 -25.12
C HIS A 120 26.31 -6.82 -25.76
N LEU A 121 25.87 -5.59 -25.48
CA LEU A 121 26.32 -4.38 -26.18
C LEU A 121 27.60 -3.78 -25.56
N GLN A 122 28.76 -3.96 -26.22
CA GLN A 122 30.09 -3.57 -25.70
C GLN A 122 30.66 -2.22 -26.18
N GLU A 123 30.04 -1.55 -27.14
CA GLU A 123 30.44 -0.20 -27.54
C GLU A 123 29.22 0.69 -27.49
N VAL A 124 29.27 1.82 -26.77
CA VAL A 124 28.12 2.69 -26.45
C VAL A 124 28.49 4.17 -26.69
N PRO A 125 27.74 4.94 -27.50
CA PRO A 125 27.90 6.37 -27.64
C PRO A 125 27.70 7.10 -26.32
N LYS A 126 28.51 8.13 -26.10
CA LYS A 126 28.41 9.01 -24.92
C LYS A 126 27.12 9.84 -25.00
N PRO A 127 26.55 10.27 -23.85
CA PRO A 127 25.30 11.03 -23.79
C PRO A 127 25.28 12.25 -24.73
N ASN A 128 26.43 12.89 -24.97
CA ASN A 128 26.50 14.14 -25.73
C ASN A 128 26.57 13.96 -27.27
N GLU A 129 26.35 12.75 -27.79
CA GLU A 129 26.29 12.49 -29.22
C GLU A 129 24.85 12.17 -29.63
N ALA A 130 24.25 13.01 -30.49
CA ALA A 130 22.98 12.68 -31.13
C ALA A 130 23.10 11.30 -31.80
N LEU A 131 22.19 10.38 -31.47
CA LEU A 131 22.24 9.04 -32.03
C LEU A 131 21.98 9.11 -33.54
N LYS A 132 23.01 8.80 -34.34
CA LYS A 132 22.85 8.70 -35.79
C LYS A 132 21.93 7.52 -36.11
N LYS A 133 21.10 7.64 -37.15
CA LYS A 133 20.26 6.53 -37.65
C LYS A 133 21.06 5.24 -37.85
N THR A 134 22.30 5.33 -38.32
CA THR A 134 23.20 4.17 -38.47
C THR A 134 23.57 3.49 -37.15
N THR A 135 23.66 4.27 -36.07
CA THR A 135 23.92 3.77 -34.73
C THR A 135 22.68 3.09 -34.17
N ILE A 136 21.51 3.68 -34.40
CA ILE A 136 20.18 3.11 -34.14
C ILE A 136 20.03 1.76 -34.86
N ASP A 137 20.32 1.72 -36.16
CA ASP A 137 20.21 0.53 -37.00
C ASP A 137 21.20 -0.57 -36.59
N MET A 138 22.42 -0.18 -36.17
CA MET A 138 23.41 -1.08 -35.61
C MET A 138 22.93 -1.71 -34.29
N TYR A 139 22.34 -0.91 -33.40
CA TYR A 139 21.79 -1.41 -32.14
C TYR A 139 20.58 -2.31 -32.35
N ALA A 140 19.64 -1.91 -33.21
CA ALA A 140 18.51 -2.74 -33.60
C ALA A 140 19.00 -4.10 -34.11
N LYS A 141 19.99 -4.10 -35.01
CA LYS A 141 20.59 -5.34 -35.52
C LYS A 141 21.29 -6.19 -34.45
N THR A 142 21.96 -5.60 -33.47
CA THR A 142 22.58 -6.34 -32.35
C THR A 142 21.58 -6.86 -31.33
N MET A 143 20.37 -6.31 -31.31
CA MET A 143 19.24 -6.74 -30.51
C MET A 143 18.36 -7.77 -31.25
N GLU A 144 18.81 -8.23 -32.42
CA GLU A 144 18.05 -9.08 -33.36
C GLU A 144 16.74 -8.45 -33.87
N ILE A 145 16.61 -7.14 -33.73
CA ILE A 145 15.49 -6.35 -34.24
C ILE A 145 15.74 -6.09 -35.72
N ASP A 146 14.84 -6.55 -36.59
CA ASP A 146 14.92 -6.31 -38.03
C ASP A 146 14.78 -4.79 -38.30
N ALA A 147 15.52 -4.26 -39.28
CA ALA A 147 15.37 -2.88 -39.75
C ALA A 147 13.92 -2.56 -40.20
N LYS A 148 13.12 -3.59 -40.55
CA LYS A 148 11.68 -3.47 -40.78
C LYS A 148 10.84 -3.36 -39.50
N GLU A 149 11.30 -3.83 -38.35
CA GLU A 149 10.61 -3.69 -37.06
C GLU A 149 10.77 -2.27 -36.48
N VAL A 150 11.84 -1.55 -36.87
CA VAL A 150 11.98 -0.11 -36.67
C VAL A 150 10.89 0.69 -37.41
N GLU A 151 10.33 0.14 -38.51
CA GLU A 151 9.14 0.70 -39.18
C GLU A 151 7.81 0.38 -38.47
N VAL A 152 7.78 -0.54 -37.48
CA VAL A 152 6.53 -1.02 -36.84
C VAL A 152 6.27 -0.40 -35.45
N GLY A 153 7.19 0.40 -34.89
CA GLY A 153 6.88 1.20 -33.68
C GLY A 153 8.02 1.46 -32.71
N ILE A 154 9.27 1.08 -33.03
CA ILE A 154 10.44 1.38 -32.19
C ILE A 154 10.93 2.80 -32.45
N SER A 155 11.04 3.63 -31.41
CA SER A 155 11.51 5.00 -31.52
C SER A 155 12.55 5.35 -30.44
N PHE A 156 13.46 6.25 -30.80
CA PHE A 156 14.46 6.80 -29.88
C PHE A 156 13.96 8.12 -29.34
N SER A 157 14.00 8.26 -28.02
CA SER A 157 13.59 9.48 -27.35
C SER A 157 14.73 9.98 -26.49
N GLU A 158 15.18 11.19 -26.80
CA GLU A 158 16.27 11.88 -26.13
C GLU A 158 15.68 12.94 -25.19
N LEU A 159 15.94 12.81 -23.88
CA LEU A 159 15.57 13.78 -22.86
C LEU A 159 16.82 14.54 -22.43
N LYS A 160 16.72 15.87 -22.48
CA LYS A 160 17.77 16.79 -22.06
C LYS A 160 17.43 17.35 -20.69
N ASP A 161 18.44 17.62 -19.89
CA ASP A 161 18.30 18.38 -18.65
C ASP A 161 18.17 19.89 -18.93
N GLU A 162 18.06 20.67 -17.85
CA GLU A 162 17.97 22.13 -17.88
C GLU A 162 19.16 22.83 -18.55
N ASN A 163 20.32 22.15 -18.64
CA ASN A 163 21.53 22.65 -19.30
C ASN A 163 21.60 22.27 -20.78
N GLY A 164 20.63 21.48 -21.26
CA GLY A 164 20.60 20.96 -22.62
C GLY A 164 21.47 19.71 -22.82
N ASP A 165 22.05 19.17 -21.74
CA ASP A 165 22.82 17.93 -21.75
C ASP A 165 21.88 16.73 -21.75
N TYR A 166 22.22 15.69 -22.51
CA TYR A 166 21.39 14.49 -22.60
C TYR A 166 21.48 13.69 -21.30
N PHE A 167 20.36 13.57 -20.61
CA PHE A 167 20.28 12.86 -19.34
C PHE A 167 19.66 11.47 -19.50
N VAL A 168 18.71 11.29 -20.44
CA VAL A 168 18.09 9.99 -20.73
C VAL A 168 17.89 9.81 -22.22
N THR A 169 18.60 8.85 -22.80
CA THR A 169 18.30 8.31 -24.13
C THR A 169 17.56 7.00 -23.94
N ALA A 170 16.38 6.87 -24.53
CA ALA A 170 15.56 5.67 -24.41
C ALA A 170 15.24 5.06 -25.77
N VAL A 171 15.26 3.73 -25.83
CA VAL A 171 14.63 2.94 -26.90
C VAL A 171 13.22 2.62 -26.43
N THR A 172 12.21 3.00 -27.21
CA THR A 172 10.81 2.82 -26.85
C THR A 172 10.07 2.03 -27.92
N LEU A 173 9.02 1.32 -27.54
CA LEU A 173 8.03 0.72 -28.44
C LEU A 173 6.65 1.27 -28.02
N ASP A 174 5.99 2.00 -28.92
CA ASP A 174 4.73 2.71 -28.61
C ASP A 174 4.80 3.51 -27.28
N GLU A 175 5.83 4.36 -27.16
CA GLU A 175 6.17 5.15 -25.96
C GLU A 175 6.52 4.36 -24.69
N THR A 176 6.50 3.03 -24.71
CA THR A 176 6.95 2.19 -23.60
C THR A 176 8.46 2.05 -23.69
N PRO A 177 9.25 2.49 -22.69
CA PRO A 177 10.69 2.32 -22.75
C PRO A 177 11.07 0.85 -22.56
N LEU A 178 12.04 0.39 -23.33
CA LEU A 178 12.61 -0.95 -23.27
C LEU A 178 14.06 -0.91 -22.77
N LEU A 179 14.79 0.12 -23.16
CA LEU A 179 16.16 0.39 -22.71
C LEU A 179 16.32 1.88 -22.41
N ILE A 180 17.12 2.18 -21.40
CA ILE A 180 17.50 3.54 -21.06
C ILE A 180 19.00 3.65 -20.83
N TYR A 181 19.60 4.76 -21.25
CA TYR A 181 20.92 5.13 -20.81
C TYR A 181 20.85 5.64 -19.37
N HIS A 182 21.54 4.96 -18.45
CA HIS A 182 21.53 5.33 -17.04
C HIS A 182 22.79 6.14 -16.70
N PRO A 183 22.70 7.48 -16.50
CA PRO A 183 23.86 8.35 -16.32
C PRO A 183 24.73 7.99 -15.12
N MET A 184 24.12 7.63 -13.98
CA MET A 184 24.91 7.22 -12.80
C MET A 184 25.67 5.91 -12.98
N LYS A 185 25.16 4.99 -13.81
CA LYS A 185 25.83 3.72 -14.15
C LYS A 185 26.72 3.87 -15.38
N ASN A 186 26.59 4.99 -16.10
CA ASN A 186 27.28 5.30 -17.34
C ASN A 186 27.20 4.16 -18.39
N THR A 187 26.02 3.53 -18.50
CA THR A 187 25.75 2.41 -19.41
C THR A 187 24.26 2.33 -19.75
N TRP A 188 23.95 1.63 -20.84
CA TRP A 188 22.58 1.20 -21.13
C TRP A 188 22.14 0.10 -20.16
N VAL A 189 20.88 0.17 -19.75
CA VAL A 189 20.21 -0.82 -18.91
C VAL A 189 18.79 -1.08 -19.42
N GLU A 190 18.23 -2.24 -19.09
CA GLU A 190 16.81 -2.52 -19.25
C GLU A 190 15.97 -1.43 -18.57
N ALA A 191 14.94 -0.94 -19.26
CA ALA A 191 13.94 -0.06 -18.69
C ALA A 191 13.11 -0.87 -17.68
N GLY A 192 13.52 -0.80 -16.41
CA GLY A 192 12.80 -1.36 -15.28
C GLY A 192 12.23 -0.25 -14.39
N PRO A 193 11.18 -0.53 -13.59
CA PRO A 193 10.61 0.47 -12.70
C PRO A 193 11.65 1.12 -11.79
N ARG A 194 12.60 0.33 -11.24
CA ARG A 194 13.69 0.85 -10.40
C ARG A 194 14.55 1.86 -11.15
N ASN A 195 15.07 1.48 -12.32
CA ASN A 195 15.96 2.35 -13.10
C ASN A 195 15.26 3.65 -13.51
N LEU A 196 13.97 3.60 -13.88
CA LEU A 196 13.20 4.81 -14.20
C LEU A 196 12.91 5.67 -12.96
N ALA A 197 12.69 5.05 -11.81
CA ALA A 197 12.46 5.75 -10.54
C ALA A 197 13.74 6.45 -10.04
N ASP A 198 14.90 5.79 -10.14
CA ASP A 198 16.21 6.35 -9.76
C ASP A 198 16.51 7.65 -10.53
N LEU A 199 16.17 7.71 -11.83
CA LEU A 199 16.33 8.92 -12.66
C LEU A 199 15.46 10.10 -12.23
N GLN A 200 14.41 9.84 -11.46
CA GLN A 200 13.42 10.82 -11.04
C GLN A 200 13.53 11.15 -9.54
N ASN A 201 14.53 10.60 -8.84
CA ASN A 201 14.62 10.61 -7.37
C ASN A 201 13.30 10.15 -6.73
N PHE A 202 12.72 9.09 -7.30
CA PHE A 202 11.46 8.49 -6.88
C PHE A 202 11.75 7.13 -6.25
N THR A 203 11.00 6.78 -5.21
CA THR A 203 11.16 5.50 -4.52
C THR A 203 10.05 4.54 -4.93
N ILE A 204 10.42 3.34 -5.36
CA ILE A 204 9.47 2.23 -5.56
C ILE A 204 9.78 1.17 -4.52
N GLN A 205 8.75 0.79 -3.76
CA GLN A 205 8.85 -0.25 -2.74
C GLN A 205 8.14 -1.56 -3.11
N VAL A 206 8.64 -2.66 -2.56
CA VAL A 206 8.06 -4.00 -2.66
C VAL A 206 8.31 -4.76 -1.33
N PRO A 207 7.44 -5.70 -0.92
CA PRO A 207 7.69 -6.47 0.30
C PRO A 207 8.81 -7.48 0.07
N SER A 208 9.50 -7.82 1.16
CA SER A 208 10.58 -8.81 1.16
C SER A 208 10.11 -10.26 1.14
N ARG A 209 9.08 -10.60 1.91
CA ARG A 209 8.67 -11.99 2.25
C ARG A 209 9.87 -12.94 2.26
N VAL A 210 10.67 -12.91 3.33
CA VAL A 210 12.01 -13.54 3.44
C VAL A 210 12.06 -15.03 3.06
N ASP A 211 10.99 -15.79 3.28
CA ASP A 211 10.89 -17.18 2.82
C ASP A 211 11.17 -17.31 1.31
N TYR A 212 10.84 -16.26 0.53
CA TYR A 212 10.93 -16.21 -0.93
C TYR A 212 12.17 -15.46 -1.44
N LEU A 213 12.85 -14.65 -0.62
CA LEU A 213 14.18 -14.12 -0.95
C LEU A 213 15.20 -15.24 -1.20
N SER A 214 14.92 -16.45 -0.70
CA SER A 214 15.77 -17.62 -0.91
C SER A 214 15.66 -18.25 -2.31
N LEU A 215 14.62 -17.96 -3.10
CA LEU A 215 14.32 -18.72 -4.33
C LEU A 215 13.64 -17.87 -5.43
N ARG A 216 14.42 -17.54 -6.47
CA ARG A 216 14.02 -17.07 -7.83
C ARG A 216 13.52 -15.63 -8.02
N ASN A 217 13.03 -14.91 -7.00
CA ASN A 217 12.37 -13.61 -7.24
C ASN A 217 13.33 -12.40 -7.13
N VAL A 218 14.59 -12.64 -6.73
CA VAL A 218 15.62 -11.60 -6.58
C VAL A 218 15.76 -10.71 -7.82
N PRO A 219 15.84 -11.25 -9.07
CA PRO A 219 15.95 -10.40 -10.25
C PRO A 219 14.74 -9.48 -10.45
N ASN A 220 13.52 -9.96 -10.17
CA ASN A 220 12.31 -9.14 -10.31
C ASN A 220 12.25 -8.03 -9.26
N ILE A 221 12.63 -8.34 -8.02
CA ILE A 221 12.74 -7.36 -6.94
C ILE A 221 13.78 -6.28 -7.29
N GLU A 222 14.97 -6.68 -7.75
CA GLU A 222 16.04 -5.76 -8.15
C GLU A 222 15.65 -4.88 -9.34
N LYS A 223 14.89 -5.41 -10.31
CA LYS A 223 14.39 -4.63 -11.46
C LYS A 223 13.31 -3.63 -11.07
N THR A 224 12.53 -3.94 -10.03
CA THR A 224 11.30 -3.22 -9.70
C THR A 224 11.51 -2.13 -8.66
N ALA A 225 12.26 -2.40 -7.59
CA ALA A 225 12.25 -1.57 -6.40
C ALA A 225 13.63 -1.11 -5.95
N ASN A 226 13.72 0.14 -5.46
CA ASN A 226 14.88 0.69 -4.75
C ASN A 226 14.64 0.81 -3.23
N GLN A 227 13.49 0.33 -2.75
CA GLN A 227 13.17 0.17 -1.34
C GLN A 227 12.54 -1.19 -1.09
N LEU A 228 12.93 -1.84 0.00
CA LEU A 228 12.30 -3.05 0.47
C LEU A 228 11.57 -2.74 1.78
N PHE A 229 10.40 -3.33 1.94
CA PHE A 229 9.68 -3.26 3.21
C PHE A 229 9.48 -4.64 3.84
N SER A 230 9.44 -4.73 5.16
CA SER A 230 9.23 -6.01 5.85
C SER A 230 7.77 -6.42 5.69
N ALA A 231 7.51 -7.68 5.34
CA ALA A 231 6.17 -8.21 5.30
C ALA A 231 5.72 -8.69 6.70
N SER A 232 6.59 -9.41 7.40
CA SER A 232 6.30 -9.95 8.73
C SER A 232 7.54 -10.14 9.61
N GLU A 233 8.74 -9.94 9.05
CA GLU A 233 10.02 -10.29 9.66
C GLU A 233 10.27 -9.58 11.00
N LEU A 234 9.63 -8.42 11.19
CA LEU A 234 9.74 -7.57 12.38
C LEU A 234 8.47 -7.54 13.23
N ASN A 235 7.48 -8.37 12.89
CA ASN A 235 6.28 -8.50 13.69
C ASN A 235 6.61 -8.98 15.10
N THR A 236 5.82 -8.54 16.06
CA THR A 236 5.91 -8.93 17.46
C THR A 236 5.83 -10.45 17.60
N SER A 237 4.91 -11.07 16.86
CA SER A 237 4.77 -12.54 16.80
C SER A 237 5.98 -13.27 16.22
N VAL A 238 6.86 -12.61 15.47
CA VAL A 238 8.06 -13.21 14.87
C VAL A 238 9.30 -12.98 15.73
N VAL A 239 9.56 -11.73 16.11
CA VAL A 239 10.72 -11.35 16.92
C VAL A 239 10.65 -11.96 18.32
N PHE A 240 9.44 -12.06 18.87
CA PHE A 240 9.19 -12.56 20.23
C PHE A 240 8.52 -13.94 20.22
N ARG A 241 8.61 -14.70 19.12
CA ARG A 241 7.92 -16.00 18.96
C ARG A 241 8.25 -17.04 20.04
N ASN A 242 9.43 -16.92 20.66
CA ASN A 242 9.90 -17.82 21.71
C ASN A 242 9.57 -17.31 23.13
N PHE A 243 8.88 -16.17 23.26
CA PHE A 243 8.49 -15.64 24.57
C PHE A 243 7.21 -16.31 25.04
N GLU A 244 7.25 -16.81 26.26
CA GLU A 244 6.09 -17.31 26.98
C GLU A 244 5.46 -16.21 27.84
N THR A 245 4.25 -16.45 28.36
CA THR A 245 3.58 -15.54 29.29
C THR A 245 4.45 -15.20 30.51
N GLY A 246 5.29 -16.15 30.96
CA GLY A 246 6.25 -15.92 32.05
C GLY A 246 7.32 -14.88 31.73
N ASP A 247 7.80 -14.81 30.49
CA ASP A 247 8.82 -13.83 30.07
C ASP A 247 8.24 -12.41 30.12
N TRP A 248 7.01 -12.22 29.67
CA TRP A 248 6.30 -10.95 29.76
C TRP A 248 6.09 -10.52 31.21
N ARG A 249 5.72 -11.45 32.11
CA ARG A 249 5.62 -11.18 33.55
C ARG A 249 6.96 -10.75 34.14
N LYS A 250 8.05 -11.43 33.78
CA LYS A 250 9.40 -11.04 34.21
C LYS A 250 9.75 -9.61 33.76
N ILE A 251 9.42 -9.22 32.52
CA ILE A 251 9.60 -7.85 32.03
C ILE A 251 8.81 -6.84 32.87
N ILE A 252 7.54 -7.15 33.17
CA ILE A 252 6.66 -6.29 33.96
C ILE A 252 7.15 -6.14 35.40
N ASP A 253 7.56 -7.24 36.02
CA ASP A 253 8.02 -7.31 37.41
C ASP A 253 9.36 -6.57 37.60
N THR A 254 10.19 -6.54 36.54
CA THR A 254 11.49 -5.86 36.53
C THR A 254 11.49 -4.54 35.74
N TRP A 255 10.30 -3.99 35.47
CA TRP A 255 10.09 -2.89 34.51
C TRP A 255 10.99 -1.68 34.73
N THR A 256 11.25 -1.29 35.97
CA THR A 256 12.12 -0.13 36.26
C THR A 256 13.53 -0.32 35.68
N THR A 257 14.08 -1.54 35.76
CA THR A 257 15.40 -1.86 35.20
C THR A 257 15.34 -1.94 33.68
N ILE A 258 14.36 -2.68 33.15
CA ILE A 258 14.12 -2.81 31.70
C ILE A 258 13.99 -1.44 31.03
N LYS A 259 13.18 -0.55 31.61
CA LYS A 259 12.96 0.79 31.08
C LYS A 259 14.25 1.63 31.12
N SER A 260 15.02 1.53 32.20
CA SER A 260 16.30 2.24 32.34
C SER A 260 17.30 1.83 31.26
N ASP A 261 17.36 0.53 30.92
CA ASP A 261 18.22 0.03 29.85
C ASP A 261 17.75 0.57 28.49
N LEU A 262 16.46 0.45 28.17
CA LEU A 262 15.89 0.94 26.92
C LEU A 262 16.08 2.45 26.73
N ASP A 263 15.89 3.24 27.78
CA ASP A 263 16.09 4.70 27.75
C ASP A 263 17.57 5.09 27.54
N GLN A 264 18.51 4.20 27.88
CA GLN A 264 19.94 4.34 27.59
C GLN A 264 20.35 3.75 26.23
N GLY A 265 19.39 3.27 25.45
CA GLY A 265 19.63 2.64 24.15
C GLY A 265 20.17 1.22 24.23
N ILE A 266 19.97 0.54 25.35
CA ILE A 266 20.42 -0.83 25.60
C ILE A 266 19.21 -1.76 25.46
N ILE A 267 19.35 -2.81 24.65
CA ILE A 267 18.34 -3.87 24.57
C ILE A 267 18.60 -4.86 25.72
N PRO A 268 17.63 -5.11 26.61
CA PRO A 268 17.83 -6.02 27.74
C PRO A 268 18.24 -7.42 27.31
N GLU A 269 19.27 -7.96 27.95
CA GLU A 269 19.79 -9.31 27.71
C GLU A 269 18.98 -10.39 28.45
N GLY A 270 19.26 -11.67 28.16
CA GLY A 270 18.65 -12.80 28.86
C GLY A 270 17.22 -13.13 28.40
N PHE A 271 16.84 -12.67 27.21
CA PHE A 271 15.61 -13.04 26.53
C PHE A 271 15.89 -13.67 25.16
N ASN A 272 15.01 -14.56 24.72
CA ASN A 272 15.19 -15.35 23.49
C ASN A 272 14.61 -14.65 22.26
N PHE A 273 15.14 -13.49 21.91
CA PHE A 273 14.74 -12.78 20.69
C PHE A 273 15.10 -13.57 19.44
N ASN A 274 14.24 -13.50 18.43
CA ASN A 274 14.48 -14.06 17.11
C ASN A 274 14.70 -12.95 16.07
N TRP A 275 15.96 -12.59 15.85
CA TRP A 275 16.35 -11.55 14.88
C TRP A 275 16.70 -12.09 13.50
N ASN A 276 16.71 -13.40 13.29
CA ASN A 276 17.30 -14.03 12.11
C ASN A 276 16.65 -13.55 10.80
N ASP A 277 15.33 -13.52 10.75
CA ASP A 277 14.60 -13.24 9.51
C ASP A 277 14.69 -11.74 9.18
N ALA A 278 14.55 -10.87 10.19
CA ALA A 278 14.77 -9.44 10.05
C ALA A 278 16.23 -9.07 9.68
N ASN A 279 17.23 -9.79 10.22
CA ASN A 279 18.63 -9.58 9.84
C ASN A 279 18.84 -9.94 8.37
N LYS A 280 18.33 -11.08 7.90
CA LYS A 280 18.42 -11.49 6.49
C LYS A 280 17.75 -10.46 5.56
N PHE A 281 16.60 -9.94 5.97
CA PHE A 281 15.88 -8.90 5.27
C PHE A 281 16.72 -7.62 5.10
N VAL A 282 17.27 -7.09 6.20
CA VAL A 282 18.10 -5.87 6.16
C VAL A 282 19.40 -6.10 5.39
N ASP A 283 20.02 -7.27 5.55
CA ASP A 283 21.24 -7.64 4.84
C ASP A 283 21.01 -7.71 3.33
N PHE A 284 19.89 -8.32 2.90
CA PHE A 284 19.50 -8.36 1.50
C PHE A 284 19.30 -6.96 0.94
N ALA A 285 18.49 -6.12 1.61
CA ALA A 285 18.28 -4.76 1.14
C ALA A 285 19.61 -3.99 1.04
N THR A 286 20.50 -4.16 2.02
CA THR A 286 21.83 -3.54 2.02
C THR A 286 22.69 -4.03 0.86
N SER A 287 22.76 -5.35 0.60
CA SER A 287 23.56 -5.91 -0.49
C SER A 287 23.05 -5.51 -1.88
N HIS A 288 21.75 -5.21 -1.99
CA HIS A 288 21.09 -4.79 -3.22
C HIS A 288 20.89 -3.27 -3.33
N GLN A 289 21.53 -2.48 -2.43
CA GLN A 289 21.47 -1.01 -2.42
C GLN A 289 20.03 -0.48 -2.35
N MET A 290 19.20 -1.12 -1.54
CA MET A 290 17.81 -0.74 -1.31
C MET A 290 17.67 -0.06 0.05
N LYS A 291 16.79 0.95 0.11
CA LYS A 291 16.31 1.48 1.38
C LYS A 291 15.49 0.43 2.11
N VAL A 292 15.36 0.57 3.43
CA VAL A 292 14.55 -0.33 4.27
C VAL A 292 13.46 0.44 5.00
N ARG A 293 12.23 -0.05 4.86
CA ARG A 293 11.08 0.32 5.71
C ARG A 293 10.62 -0.89 6.51
N ALA A 294 10.31 -0.70 7.79
CA ALA A 294 9.79 -1.76 8.64
C ALA A 294 8.31 -1.61 8.94
N LEU A 295 7.57 -2.66 8.63
CA LEU A 295 6.17 -2.87 8.96
C LEU A 295 6.09 -4.05 9.93
N HIS A 296 5.34 -3.97 11.03
CA HIS A 296 4.74 -2.78 11.64
C HIS A 296 5.00 -2.82 13.15
N LEU A 297 5.08 -1.64 13.78
CA LEU A 297 5.28 -1.55 15.23
C LEU A 297 4.02 -1.88 16.02
N LEU A 298 2.84 -1.58 15.45
CA LEU A 298 1.53 -1.86 16.04
C LEU A 298 0.51 -2.19 14.95
N TRP A 299 -0.03 -3.40 14.96
CA TRP A 299 -1.10 -3.84 14.05
C TRP A 299 -2.04 -4.83 14.74
N GLY A 300 -3.34 -4.76 14.42
CA GLY A 300 -4.33 -5.69 14.97
C GLY A 300 -4.09 -7.15 14.56
N GLY A 301 -3.54 -7.37 13.37
CA GLY A 301 -3.15 -8.71 12.89
C GLY A 301 -1.95 -9.33 13.60
N ASP A 302 -1.19 -8.55 14.38
CA ASP A 302 0.01 -9.01 15.07
C ASP A 302 -0.14 -8.96 16.60
N VAL A 303 -0.75 -10.00 17.15
CA VAL A 303 -0.87 -10.21 18.61
C VAL A 303 -0.34 -11.61 18.97
N PRO A 304 0.80 -11.73 19.67
CA PRO A 304 1.27 -13.02 20.17
C PRO A 304 0.27 -13.68 21.13
N ASP A 305 0.07 -15.00 21.02
CA ASP A 305 -0.82 -15.74 21.94
C ASP A 305 -0.34 -15.69 23.40
N SER A 306 0.97 -15.62 23.62
CA SER A 306 1.56 -15.46 24.95
C SER A 306 1.21 -14.13 25.63
N ILE A 307 0.80 -13.13 24.84
CA ILE A 307 0.28 -11.85 25.33
C ILE A 307 -1.25 -11.91 25.43
N TYR A 308 -1.93 -12.32 24.36
CA TYR A 308 -3.40 -12.33 24.29
C TYR A 308 -4.04 -13.18 25.40
N ASN A 309 -3.49 -14.36 25.64
CA ASN A 309 -4.00 -15.30 26.67
C ASN A 309 -3.38 -15.07 28.05
N GLY A 310 -2.52 -14.05 28.20
CA GLY A 310 -1.72 -13.85 29.42
C GLY A 310 -2.43 -13.14 30.57
N ASP A 311 -3.68 -12.69 30.38
CA ASP A 311 -4.48 -11.93 31.34
C ASP A 311 -3.76 -10.69 31.91
N PHE A 312 -3.15 -9.91 31.02
CA PHE A 312 -2.45 -8.69 31.39
C PHE A 312 -3.40 -7.51 31.56
N SER A 313 -3.16 -6.69 32.59
CA SER A 313 -3.89 -5.44 32.79
C SER A 313 -3.55 -4.42 31.69
N PRO A 314 -4.39 -3.40 31.42
CA PRO A 314 -4.07 -2.34 30.46
C PRO A 314 -2.67 -1.70 30.67
N LYS A 315 -2.26 -1.50 31.93
CA LYS A 315 -0.94 -0.94 32.26
C LYS A 315 0.20 -1.91 31.96
N ASP A 316 -0.03 -3.21 32.10
CA ASP A 316 0.97 -4.24 31.80
C ASP A 316 1.15 -4.38 30.29
N VAL A 317 0.04 -4.34 29.53
CA VAL A 317 0.09 -4.34 28.07
C VAL A 317 0.80 -3.09 27.55
N GLU A 318 0.58 -1.92 28.17
CA GLU A 318 1.33 -0.71 27.82
C GLU A 318 2.85 -0.88 27.95
N LYS A 319 3.33 -1.48 29.04
CA LYS A 319 4.76 -1.80 29.22
C LYS A 319 5.27 -2.80 28.19
N ILE A 320 4.47 -3.82 27.88
CA ILE A 320 4.82 -4.82 26.87
C ILE A 320 4.99 -4.15 25.50
N VAL A 321 4.05 -3.29 25.09
CA VAL A 321 4.16 -2.57 23.81
C VAL A 321 5.35 -1.59 23.82
N GLU A 322 5.58 -0.86 24.92
CA GLU A 322 6.78 0.00 25.03
C GLU A 322 8.07 -0.81 24.84
N PHE A 323 8.17 -1.97 25.51
CA PHE A 323 9.30 -2.87 25.38
C PHE A 323 9.48 -3.37 23.93
N THR A 324 8.42 -3.90 23.31
CA THR A 324 8.53 -4.49 21.97
C THR A 324 8.86 -3.43 20.92
N VAL A 325 8.31 -2.22 21.03
CA VAL A 325 8.61 -1.09 20.14
C VAL A 325 10.06 -0.66 20.31
N LYS A 326 10.49 -0.34 21.53
CA LYS A 326 11.84 0.16 21.77
C LYS A 326 12.90 -0.88 21.42
N ALA A 327 12.71 -2.15 21.79
CA ALA A 327 13.67 -3.20 21.47
C ALA A 327 13.87 -3.37 19.95
N ARG A 328 12.78 -3.39 19.16
CA ARG A 328 12.85 -3.50 17.69
C ARG A 328 13.50 -2.26 17.05
N VAL A 329 13.13 -1.05 17.48
CA VAL A 329 13.70 0.18 16.90
C VAL A 329 15.17 0.35 17.28
N LEU A 330 15.54 0.09 18.54
CA LEU A 330 16.94 0.13 19.00
C LEU A 330 17.81 -0.87 18.25
N ARG A 331 17.29 -2.07 17.96
CA ARG A 331 18.05 -3.13 17.29
C ARG A 331 18.62 -2.69 15.95
N TYR A 332 17.89 -1.82 15.26
CA TYR A 332 18.18 -1.36 13.90
C TYR A 332 18.38 0.16 13.80
N ASN A 333 18.79 0.81 14.89
CA ASN A 333 19.17 2.23 14.85
C ASN A 333 20.62 2.46 14.37
N GLY A 334 21.33 1.38 14.00
CA GLY A 334 22.73 1.39 13.56
C GLY A 334 23.77 1.15 14.67
N THR A 335 23.43 1.21 15.96
CA THR A 335 24.41 1.15 17.05
C THR A 335 24.73 -0.27 17.53
N VAL A 336 23.81 -1.22 17.34
CA VAL A 336 23.96 -2.59 17.89
C VAL A 336 24.92 -3.44 17.05
N ASP A 337 24.73 -3.48 15.74
CA ASP A 337 25.57 -4.28 14.82
C ASP A 337 25.69 -3.67 13.41
N GLY A 338 25.47 -2.36 13.29
CA GLY A 338 25.57 -1.61 12.03
C GLY A 338 24.35 -1.71 11.11
N ARG A 339 23.38 -2.61 11.38
CA ARG A 339 22.13 -2.66 10.61
C ARG A 339 21.25 -1.45 10.92
N THR A 340 20.72 -0.84 9.86
CA THR A 340 19.92 0.38 9.97
C THR A 340 18.57 0.24 9.28
N ILE A 341 17.51 0.64 9.97
CA ILE A 341 16.18 0.86 9.40
C ILE A 341 15.80 2.32 9.68
N SER A 342 15.67 3.10 8.62
CA SER A 342 15.40 4.54 8.71
C SER A 342 13.92 4.87 8.84
N GLU A 343 13.03 3.94 8.48
CA GLU A 343 11.60 4.22 8.38
C GLU A 343 10.74 3.09 8.94
N TRP A 344 9.71 3.47 9.69
CA TRP A 344 8.86 2.54 10.42
C TRP A 344 7.39 2.91 10.27
N HIS A 345 6.55 1.91 10.01
CA HIS A 345 5.12 2.04 10.29
C HIS A 345 4.93 2.04 11.80
N ALA A 346 4.60 3.21 12.33
CA ALA A 346 4.28 3.37 13.74
C ALA A 346 3.00 2.60 14.09
N ALA A 347 2.02 2.61 13.19
CA ALA A 347 0.83 1.81 13.33
C ALA A 347 0.20 1.55 11.96
N ASP A 348 -0.54 0.44 11.88
CA ASP A 348 -1.12 -0.07 10.64
C ASP A 348 -2.60 -0.43 10.84
N GLU A 349 -3.43 -0.14 9.84
CA GLU A 349 -4.89 -0.38 9.79
C GLU A 349 -5.68 -0.06 11.07
N ILE A 350 -5.29 1.00 11.78
CA ILE A 350 -5.83 1.31 13.11
C ILE A 350 -7.26 1.85 13.02
N ALA A 351 -7.60 2.62 11.99
CA ALA A 351 -8.96 3.11 11.81
C ALA A 351 -9.91 1.97 11.38
N ALA A 352 -9.45 1.05 10.52
CA ALA A 352 -10.18 -0.16 10.16
C ALA A 352 -10.45 -1.03 11.38
N THR A 353 -9.38 -1.35 12.14
CA THR A 353 -9.44 -2.18 13.34
C THR A 353 -10.47 -1.61 14.32
N HIS A 354 -10.40 -0.30 14.60
CA HIS A 354 -11.34 0.37 15.51
C HIS A 354 -12.80 0.28 15.05
N LEU A 355 -13.04 0.33 13.73
CA LEU A 355 -14.40 0.33 13.19
C LEU A 355 -15.02 -1.07 13.17
N TYR A 356 -14.25 -2.07 12.76
CA TYR A 356 -14.79 -3.40 12.43
C TYR A 356 -14.55 -4.47 13.48
N HIS A 357 -13.64 -4.26 14.44
CA HIS A 357 -13.26 -5.28 15.42
C HIS A 357 -13.61 -4.84 16.85
N HIS A 358 -14.26 -5.75 17.59
CA HIS A 358 -14.72 -5.51 18.95
C HIS A 358 -14.69 -6.82 19.75
N ASN A 359 -14.00 -6.82 20.89
CA ASN A 359 -13.79 -7.95 21.79
C ASN A 359 -13.18 -9.18 21.09
N ASP A 360 -12.23 -8.96 20.19
CA ASP A 360 -11.49 -10.03 19.53
C ASP A 360 -9.97 -9.77 19.58
N LYS A 361 -9.21 -10.69 19.00
CA LYS A 361 -7.76 -10.60 18.97
C LYS A 361 -7.27 -9.38 18.16
N TRP A 362 -7.98 -8.98 17.12
CA TRP A 362 -7.61 -7.83 16.27
C TRP A 362 -7.78 -6.50 17.02
N SER A 363 -8.84 -6.35 17.81
CA SER A 363 -9.07 -5.13 18.60
C SER A 363 -8.24 -5.06 19.89
N PHE A 364 -7.51 -6.13 20.26
CA PHE A 364 -6.82 -6.27 21.55
C PHE A 364 -5.96 -5.06 21.94
N TRP A 365 -5.09 -4.60 21.04
CA TRP A 365 -4.21 -3.47 21.33
C TRP A 365 -5.00 -2.19 21.60
N LEU A 366 -6.05 -1.93 20.83
CA LEU A 366 -6.87 -0.72 20.95
C LEU A 366 -7.76 -0.76 22.18
N GLU A 367 -8.22 -1.93 22.62
CA GLU A 367 -8.97 -2.08 23.86
C GLU A 367 -8.09 -1.86 25.10
N LYS A 368 -6.84 -2.31 25.05
CA LYS A 368 -5.90 -2.18 26.17
C LYS A 368 -5.27 -0.78 26.25
N LEU A 369 -4.89 -0.17 25.12
CA LEU A 369 -4.20 1.13 25.10
C LEU A 369 -5.13 2.32 24.78
N GLY A 370 -6.28 2.07 24.15
CA GLY A 370 -7.24 3.06 23.69
C GLY A 370 -6.98 3.57 22.27
N TYR A 371 -8.03 3.68 21.45
CA TYR A 371 -8.01 4.42 20.20
C TYR A 371 -8.30 5.91 20.42
N PRO A 372 -7.55 6.85 19.83
CA PRO A 372 -6.33 6.71 19.02
C PRO A 372 -5.01 6.78 19.84
N GLN A 373 -5.06 6.68 21.17
CA GLN A 373 -3.89 6.84 22.05
C GLN A 373 -2.77 5.83 21.81
N ALA A 374 -3.11 4.60 21.41
CA ALA A 374 -2.14 3.57 21.08
C ALA A 374 -1.10 4.05 20.04
N THR A 375 -1.57 4.68 18.96
CA THR A 375 -0.72 5.22 17.89
C THR A 375 0.25 6.30 18.39
N ILE A 376 -0.22 7.20 19.27
CA ILE A 376 0.63 8.25 19.85
C ILE A 376 1.76 7.65 20.67
N LYS A 377 1.42 6.71 21.56
CA LYS A 377 2.41 6.08 22.45
C LYS A 377 3.48 5.37 21.64
N VAL A 378 3.09 4.59 20.63
CA VAL A 378 4.02 3.86 19.77
C VAL A 378 4.93 4.81 18.99
N ALA A 379 4.37 5.86 18.38
CA ALA A 379 5.18 6.86 17.68
C ALA A 379 6.19 7.55 18.61
N LYS A 380 5.76 7.88 19.84
CA LYS A 380 6.64 8.47 20.85
C LYS A 380 7.78 7.53 21.24
N TRP A 381 7.47 6.28 21.58
CA TRP A 381 8.49 5.30 21.98
C TRP A 381 9.46 4.97 20.85
N ALA A 382 8.98 4.95 19.60
CA ALA A 382 9.84 4.79 18.43
C ALA A 382 10.83 5.97 18.31
N LYS A 383 10.38 7.21 18.50
CA LYS A 383 11.27 8.38 18.53
C LYS A 383 12.22 8.42 19.73
N GLU A 384 11.78 7.96 20.89
CA GLU A 384 12.65 7.83 22.07
C GLU A 384 13.80 6.83 21.80
N ALA A 385 13.51 5.72 21.11
CA ALA A 385 14.52 4.73 20.72
C ALA A 385 15.42 5.16 19.55
N ASN A 386 14.86 5.88 18.57
CA ASN A 386 15.60 6.44 17.44
C ASN A 386 15.01 7.80 17.03
N PRO A 387 15.61 8.92 17.49
CA PRO A 387 15.12 10.26 17.14
C PRO A 387 15.09 10.55 15.63
N ASN A 388 15.94 9.87 14.87
CA ASN A 388 16.09 10.05 13.42
C ASN A 388 15.13 9.17 12.60
N ALA A 389 14.36 8.26 13.22
CA ALA A 389 13.44 7.39 12.49
C ALA A 389 12.31 8.21 11.82
N SER A 390 12.09 8.02 10.52
CA SER A 390 10.88 8.47 9.83
C SER A 390 9.71 7.58 10.24
N LEU A 391 8.58 8.18 10.62
CA LEU A 391 7.41 7.44 11.07
C LEU A 391 6.25 7.64 10.11
N VAL A 392 5.67 6.51 9.76
CA VAL A 392 4.57 6.35 8.81
C VAL A 392 3.35 5.83 9.56
N ILE A 393 2.16 6.25 9.13
CA ILE A 393 0.92 5.53 9.43
C ILE A 393 0.36 4.97 8.13
N ALA A 394 -0.05 3.72 8.16
CA ALA A 394 -0.65 3.02 7.03
C ALA A 394 -2.12 2.70 7.30
N GLU A 395 -2.90 2.69 6.23
CA GLU A 395 -4.31 2.32 6.26
C GLU A 395 -4.75 1.83 4.89
N ASP A 396 -5.36 0.64 4.86
CA ASP A 396 -5.97 0.10 3.66
C ASP A 396 -7.29 0.81 3.30
N SER A 397 -7.73 0.58 2.07
CA SER A 397 -9.06 0.91 1.59
C SER A 397 -9.41 2.41 1.54
N ILE A 398 -8.41 3.29 1.65
CA ILE A 398 -8.61 4.75 1.64
C ILE A 398 -9.00 5.29 0.26
N LEU A 399 -8.48 4.73 -0.83
CA LEU A 399 -8.85 5.15 -2.19
C LEU A 399 -10.18 4.55 -2.65
N HIS A 400 -10.77 3.59 -1.92
CA HIS A 400 -12.08 3.04 -2.28
C HIS A 400 -13.19 4.08 -2.06
N LEU A 401 -14.11 4.21 -3.01
CA LEU A 401 -15.00 5.39 -3.08
C LEU A 401 -16.43 5.17 -2.61
N ARG A 402 -16.81 3.94 -2.27
CA ARG A 402 -18.21 3.63 -1.91
C ARG A 402 -18.62 4.10 -0.52
N GLN A 403 -19.93 4.30 -0.36
CA GLN A 403 -20.53 4.90 0.83
C GLN A 403 -20.49 4.00 2.07
N ASP A 404 -20.51 2.68 1.89
CA ASP A 404 -20.34 1.70 2.98
C ASP A 404 -18.96 1.81 3.66
N ARG A 405 -17.97 2.38 2.96
CA ARG A 405 -16.65 2.75 3.48
C ARG A 405 -16.51 4.22 3.89
N ALA A 406 -17.58 5.02 3.84
CA ALA A 406 -17.52 6.44 4.21
C ALA A 406 -17.12 6.65 5.68
N ASN A 407 -17.57 5.77 6.57
CA ASN A 407 -17.21 5.80 7.99
C ASN A 407 -15.73 5.46 8.21
N TRP A 408 -15.18 4.51 7.46
CA TRP A 408 -13.75 4.16 7.52
C TRP A 408 -12.90 5.36 7.14
N LYS A 409 -13.10 5.94 5.95
CA LYS A 409 -12.35 7.13 5.50
C LYS A 409 -12.50 8.29 6.48
N SER A 410 -13.71 8.52 7.00
CA SER A 410 -13.94 9.57 7.99
C SER A 410 -13.16 9.32 9.29
N ASN A 411 -13.12 8.08 9.78
CA ASN A 411 -12.33 7.70 10.95
C ASN A 411 -10.84 7.88 10.71
N PHE A 412 -10.34 7.51 9.53
CA PHE A 412 -8.95 7.71 9.16
C PHE A 412 -8.57 9.21 9.12
N PHE A 413 -9.38 10.05 8.46
CA PHE A 413 -9.12 11.50 8.47
C PHE A 413 -9.23 12.12 9.88
N ASN A 414 -10.09 11.58 10.76
CA ASN A 414 -10.13 11.99 12.16
C ASN A 414 -8.86 11.57 12.92
N LEU A 415 -8.32 10.38 12.65
CA LEU A 415 -7.04 9.92 13.19
C LEU A 415 -5.88 10.82 12.74
N LEU A 416 -5.79 11.12 11.44
CA LEU A 416 -4.79 12.04 10.90
C LEU A 416 -4.88 13.44 11.53
N LYS A 417 -6.11 13.95 11.72
CA LYS A 417 -6.33 15.23 12.42
C LYS A 417 -5.84 15.14 13.86
N PHE A 418 -6.15 14.07 14.57
CA PHE A 418 -5.73 13.86 15.94
C PHE A 418 -4.19 13.80 16.09
N ILE A 419 -3.51 13.15 15.15
CA ILE A 419 -2.05 13.08 15.04
C ILE A 419 -1.46 14.48 14.87
N LYS A 420 -2.00 15.28 13.93
CA LYS A 420 -1.51 16.66 13.70
C LYS A 420 -1.80 17.61 14.86
N ASP A 421 -3.02 17.61 15.40
CA ASP A 421 -3.42 18.50 16.50
C ASP A 421 -2.59 18.28 17.77
N ARG A 422 -1.89 17.14 17.90
CA ARG A 422 -1.04 16.77 19.04
C ARG A 422 0.44 16.73 18.70
N GLU A 423 0.82 17.18 17.51
CA GLU A 423 2.22 17.22 17.07
C GLU A 423 2.93 15.86 17.19
N VAL A 424 2.17 14.78 16.97
CA VAL A 424 2.72 13.41 17.00
C VAL A 424 3.71 13.30 15.84
N PRO A 425 4.92 12.75 16.05
CA PRO A 425 6.02 12.81 15.09
C PRO A 425 5.87 11.81 13.92
N ILE A 426 4.67 11.69 13.36
CA ILE A 426 4.34 10.95 12.14
C ILE A 426 4.28 11.95 11.00
N THR A 427 5.12 11.75 9.99
CA THR A 427 5.30 12.68 8.87
C THR A 427 4.72 12.16 7.56
N LYS A 428 4.61 10.84 7.41
CA LYS A 428 4.13 10.18 6.20
C LYS A 428 2.85 9.39 6.42
N VAL A 429 2.08 9.26 5.35
CA VAL A 429 0.89 8.43 5.27
C VAL A 429 1.03 7.47 4.08
N ASP A 430 0.98 6.18 4.35
CA ASP A 430 0.86 5.14 3.33
C ASP A 430 -0.63 4.82 3.16
N VAL A 431 -1.05 4.66 1.90
CA VAL A 431 -2.37 4.11 1.58
C VAL A 431 -2.15 2.86 0.75
N GLU A 432 -2.38 1.70 1.35
CA GLU A 432 -2.03 0.37 0.79
C GLU A 432 -2.76 0.13 -0.54
N ASN A 433 -4.09 0.10 -0.48
CA ASN A 433 -5.06 -0.01 -1.56
C ASN A 433 -5.00 -1.31 -2.37
N ASN A 434 -5.57 -2.36 -1.79
CA ASN A 434 -5.89 -3.60 -2.48
C ASN A 434 -7.13 -3.44 -3.36
N LEU A 435 -6.96 -3.14 -4.65
CA LEU A 435 -8.05 -2.83 -5.59
C LEU A 435 -8.53 -4.05 -6.38
N TRP A 436 -9.68 -3.90 -7.04
CA TRP A 436 -10.28 -4.92 -7.90
C TRP A 436 -10.60 -4.34 -9.28
N ILE A 437 -10.30 -5.08 -10.35
CA ILE A 437 -10.52 -4.59 -11.72
C ILE A 437 -11.99 -4.26 -12.01
N TYR A 438 -12.97 -4.78 -11.28
CA TYR A 438 -14.39 -4.52 -11.56
C TYR A 438 -14.96 -3.31 -10.82
N ASP A 439 -14.24 -2.70 -9.87
CA ASP A 439 -14.62 -1.46 -9.19
C ASP A 439 -13.40 -0.58 -8.85
N PRO A 440 -12.61 -0.12 -9.83
CA PRO A 440 -11.51 0.79 -9.55
C PRO A 440 -12.03 2.22 -9.28
N PRO A 441 -11.39 2.97 -8.37
CA PRO A 441 -11.66 4.40 -8.19
C PRO A 441 -11.23 5.18 -9.43
N LYS A 442 -11.86 6.34 -9.68
CA LYS A 442 -11.43 7.22 -10.78
C LYS A 442 -10.14 7.96 -10.42
N LEU A 443 -9.31 8.21 -11.44
CA LEU A 443 -8.05 8.95 -11.29
C LEU A 443 -8.19 10.27 -10.53
N ASP A 444 -9.11 11.15 -10.95
CA ASP A 444 -9.32 12.47 -10.31
C ASP A 444 -9.75 12.35 -8.83
N GLU A 445 -10.48 11.28 -8.49
CA GLU A 445 -10.93 11.03 -7.12
C GLU A 445 -9.76 10.54 -6.25
N MET A 446 -8.90 9.67 -6.78
CA MET A 446 -7.64 9.29 -6.11
C MET A 446 -6.75 10.51 -5.86
N ILE A 447 -6.53 11.35 -6.88
CA ILE A 447 -5.77 12.59 -6.76
C ILE A 447 -6.35 13.50 -5.68
N SER A 448 -7.67 13.65 -5.63
CA SER A 448 -8.36 14.46 -4.63
C SER A 448 -8.12 13.96 -3.20
N ILE A 449 -8.18 12.64 -2.98
CA ILE A 449 -7.94 12.03 -1.66
C ILE A 449 -6.49 12.22 -1.23
N LEU A 450 -5.53 11.97 -2.12
CA LEU A 450 -4.11 12.15 -1.83
C LEU A 450 -3.78 13.63 -1.53
N ARG A 451 -4.32 14.58 -2.30
CA ARG A 451 -4.18 16.03 -2.01
C ARG A 451 -4.80 16.41 -0.67
N ARG A 452 -5.89 15.77 -0.26
CA ARG A 452 -6.50 16.01 1.06
C ARG A 452 -5.58 15.57 2.19
N ILE A 453 -4.89 14.44 2.05
CA ILE A 453 -3.86 13.99 3.01
C ILE A 453 -2.70 15.02 3.07
N GLN A 454 -2.20 15.47 1.91
CA GLN A 454 -1.15 16.50 1.86
C GLN A 454 -1.57 17.85 2.47
N ALA A 455 -2.81 18.26 2.26
CA ALA A 455 -3.36 19.49 2.85
C ALA A 455 -3.41 19.45 4.38
N MET A 456 -3.37 18.26 4.99
CA MET A 456 -3.23 18.08 6.43
C MET A 456 -1.77 18.12 6.89
N GLY A 457 -0.80 18.29 5.98
CA GLY A 457 0.62 18.41 6.27
C GLY A 457 1.35 17.07 6.35
N PHE A 458 0.85 16.02 5.71
CA PHE A 458 1.54 14.73 5.59
C PHE A 458 2.16 14.58 4.20
N GLU A 459 3.32 13.97 4.15
CA GLU A 459 3.87 13.42 2.91
C GLU A 459 3.09 12.16 2.53
N ILE A 460 2.93 11.92 1.22
CA ILE A 460 2.40 10.65 0.72
C ILE A 460 3.58 9.68 0.65
N GLY A 461 3.48 8.60 1.42
CA GLY A 461 4.49 7.54 1.42
C GLY A 461 4.22 6.49 0.35
N GLY A 462 4.69 5.27 0.59
CA GLY A 462 4.64 4.19 -0.40
C GLY A 462 3.38 3.35 -0.25
N SER A 463 2.62 3.12 -1.32
CA SER A 463 1.52 2.15 -1.30
C SER A 463 2.02 0.71 -1.19
N GLU A 464 1.06 -0.18 -0.99
CA GLU A 464 1.18 -1.63 -1.11
C GLU A 464 0.21 -2.11 -2.19
N ALA A 465 0.24 -1.43 -3.33
CA ALA A 465 -0.83 -1.54 -4.32
C ALA A 465 -0.87 -2.96 -4.89
N THR A 466 -2.08 -3.52 -4.91
CA THR A 466 -2.42 -4.75 -5.62
C THR A 466 -3.70 -4.52 -6.42
N VAL A 467 -3.86 -5.24 -7.53
CA VAL A 467 -5.04 -5.10 -8.40
C VAL A 467 -5.55 -6.49 -8.78
N ALA A 468 -6.49 -7.02 -8.02
CA ALA A 468 -7.04 -8.35 -8.24
C ALA A 468 -7.84 -8.46 -9.55
N THR A 469 -7.69 -9.60 -10.23
CA THR A 469 -8.35 -9.93 -11.51
C THR A 469 -9.38 -11.06 -11.41
N SER A 470 -9.52 -11.66 -10.23
CA SER A 470 -10.50 -12.71 -9.97
C SER A 470 -11.92 -12.26 -10.33
N ASP A 471 -12.73 -13.19 -10.82
CA ASP A 471 -14.16 -12.95 -11.06
C ASP A 471 -14.97 -12.90 -9.76
N THR A 472 -14.41 -13.47 -8.69
CA THR A 472 -15.02 -13.48 -7.37
C THR A 472 -14.74 -12.15 -6.71
N SER A 473 -15.77 -11.54 -6.12
CA SER A 473 -15.58 -10.34 -5.33
C SER A 473 -14.65 -10.65 -4.15
N PRO A 474 -13.60 -9.85 -3.91
CA PRO A 474 -12.72 -10.08 -2.78
C PRO A 474 -13.47 -9.94 -1.46
N ASP A 475 -13.11 -10.69 -0.42
CA ASP A 475 -13.84 -10.64 0.87
C ASP A 475 -13.72 -9.28 1.58
N TRP A 476 -12.70 -8.47 1.25
CA TRP A 476 -12.56 -7.07 1.70
C TRP A 476 -13.36 -6.08 0.84
N VAL A 477 -14.04 -6.56 -0.20
CA VAL A 477 -14.87 -5.79 -1.12
C VAL A 477 -16.19 -6.55 -1.28
N TYR A 478 -17.18 -6.32 -0.43
CA TYR A 478 -18.49 -6.97 -0.57
C TYR A 478 -19.31 -6.30 -1.69
N GLN A 479 -19.00 -6.58 -2.97
CA GLN A 479 -19.57 -5.79 -4.06
C GLN A 479 -19.91 -6.56 -5.33
N ASP A 480 -20.92 -6.05 -6.03
CA ASP A 480 -21.20 -6.41 -7.42
C ASP A 480 -20.14 -5.79 -8.35
N LYS A 481 -19.92 -6.44 -9.50
CA LYS A 481 -19.08 -5.89 -10.57
C LYS A 481 -19.67 -4.57 -11.07
N MET A 482 -18.93 -3.47 -10.94
CA MET A 482 -19.40 -2.11 -11.25
C MET A 482 -19.10 -1.67 -12.68
N ARG A 483 -18.24 -2.39 -13.39
CA ARG A 483 -18.00 -2.22 -14.83
C ARG A 483 -17.88 -3.56 -15.55
N ASP A 484 -18.20 -3.55 -16.84
CA ASP A 484 -17.90 -4.68 -17.73
C ASP A 484 -16.40 -4.69 -18.06
N VAL A 485 -15.77 -5.87 -17.94
CA VAL A 485 -14.34 -6.05 -18.22
C VAL A 485 -14.20 -7.13 -19.30
N LYS A 486 -13.75 -6.70 -20.48
CA LYS A 486 -13.55 -7.57 -21.65
C LYS A 486 -12.19 -8.27 -21.64
N ASP A 487 -11.14 -7.54 -21.27
CA ASP A 487 -9.79 -8.06 -21.10
C ASP A 487 -9.29 -7.67 -19.70
N LYS A 488 -9.14 -8.68 -18.84
CA LYS A 488 -8.68 -8.52 -17.46
C LYS A 488 -7.24 -8.00 -17.38
N THR A 489 -6.38 -8.39 -18.32
CA THR A 489 -4.97 -8.00 -18.34
C THR A 489 -4.79 -6.51 -18.70
N ILE A 490 -5.59 -6.01 -19.64
CA ILE A 490 -5.64 -4.57 -19.96
C ILE A 490 -6.28 -3.80 -18.80
N ALA A 491 -7.39 -4.31 -18.27
CA ALA A 491 -8.07 -3.67 -17.15
C ALA A 491 -7.18 -3.55 -15.91
N GLN A 492 -6.36 -4.56 -15.61
CA GLN A 492 -5.39 -4.51 -14.53
C GLN A 492 -4.29 -3.48 -14.81
N ALA A 493 -3.75 -3.47 -16.04
CA ALA A 493 -2.72 -2.53 -16.44
C ALA A 493 -3.21 -1.08 -16.32
N ASP A 494 -4.42 -0.78 -16.79
CA ASP A 494 -5.03 0.55 -16.70
C ASP A 494 -5.16 1.01 -15.25
N VAL A 495 -5.64 0.14 -14.35
CA VAL A 495 -5.79 0.47 -12.93
C VAL A 495 -4.44 0.73 -12.26
N TYR A 496 -3.42 -0.10 -12.51
CA TYR A 496 -2.06 0.17 -12.03
C TYR A 496 -1.52 1.51 -12.55
N GLY A 497 -1.73 1.78 -13.84
CA GLY A 497 -1.34 3.05 -14.46
C GLY A 497 -2.02 4.26 -13.82
N ASP A 498 -3.31 4.15 -13.50
CA ASP A 498 -4.08 5.22 -12.86
C ASP A 498 -3.63 5.44 -11.40
N ILE A 499 -3.35 4.38 -10.64
CA ILE A 499 -2.81 4.52 -9.26
C ILE A 499 -1.50 5.28 -9.30
N LEU A 500 -0.52 4.83 -10.10
CA LEU A 500 0.78 5.50 -10.18
C LEU A 500 0.63 6.94 -10.70
N SER A 501 -0.22 7.16 -11.70
CA SER A 501 -0.49 8.52 -12.21
C SER A 501 -1.06 9.44 -11.13
N ALA A 502 -1.91 8.93 -10.24
CA ALA A 502 -2.45 9.70 -9.12
C ALA A 502 -1.34 10.14 -8.15
N TYR A 503 -0.43 9.23 -7.81
CA TYR A 503 0.72 9.52 -6.95
C TYR A 503 1.66 10.56 -7.57
N LEU A 504 1.99 10.42 -8.84
CA LEU A 504 2.86 11.36 -9.56
C LEU A 504 2.19 12.75 -9.70
N ALA A 505 0.88 12.80 -9.95
CA ALA A 505 0.11 14.04 -10.11
C ALA A 505 -0.01 14.89 -8.83
N VAL A 506 0.24 14.30 -7.66
CA VAL A 506 0.33 15.02 -6.37
C VAL A 506 1.77 15.29 -5.95
N GLY A 507 2.75 14.92 -6.78
CA GLY A 507 4.18 15.09 -6.48
C GLY A 507 4.68 14.18 -5.36
N ALA A 508 4.03 13.03 -5.14
CA ALA A 508 4.53 12.02 -4.21
C ALA A 508 5.97 11.60 -4.60
N LYS A 509 6.77 11.23 -3.62
CA LYS A 509 8.16 10.79 -3.83
C LYS A 509 8.32 9.28 -3.74
N GLU A 510 7.25 8.58 -3.39
CA GLU A 510 7.25 7.16 -3.09
C GLU A 510 5.96 6.53 -3.62
N TRP A 511 6.03 5.27 -4.05
CA TRP A 511 4.93 4.41 -4.42
C TRP A 511 5.38 2.95 -4.30
N GLY A 512 4.47 1.97 -4.34
CA GLY A 512 4.88 0.58 -4.21
C GLY A 512 3.82 -0.47 -4.46
N PHE A 513 4.29 -1.72 -4.48
CA PHE A 513 3.52 -2.92 -4.76
C PHE A 513 3.33 -3.73 -3.49
N GLY A 514 2.17 -4.38 -3.33
CA GLY A 514 1.87 -5.23 -2.17
C GLY A 514 2.44 -6.65 -2.26
N SER A 515 3.04 -7.03 -3.39
CA SER A 515 3.69 -8.34 -3.59
C SER A 515 4.65 -8.31 -4.79
N PRO A 516 5.72 -9.13 -4.80
CA PRO A 516 6.69 -9.12 -5.88
C PRO A 516 6.24 -9.91 -7.12
N SER A 517 5.30 -10.85 -6.98
CA SER A 517 4.78 -11.70 -8.07
C SER A 517 3.49 -12.41 -7.66
N ASP A 518 2.71 -12.86 -8.65
CA ASP A 518 1.47 -13.65 -8.44
C ASP A 518 1.79 -14.94 -7.67
N ARG A 519 2.96 -15.55 -7.92
CA ARG A 519 3.44 -16.76 -7.23
C ARG A 519 3.54 -16.66 -5.70
N THR A 520 3.67 -15.44 -5.19
CA THR A 520 3.99 -15.15 -3.78
C THR A 520 3.00 -14.19 -3.15
N GLU A 521 1.90 -13.91 -3.84
CA GLU A 521 0.97 -12.88 -3.45
C GLU A 521 0.25 -13.23 -2.14
N TYR A 522 -0.05 -12.22 -1.32
CA TYR A 522 -0.75 -12.42 -0.05
C TYR A 522 -2.12 -13.08 -0.21
N PHE A 523 -2.75 -12.93 -1.37
CA PHE A 523 -4.08 -13.47 -1.62
C PHE A 523 -4.17 -15.00 -1.59
N ASP A 524 -3.06 -15.69 -1.87
CA ASP A 524 -2.98 -17.14 -1.70
C ASP A 524 -3.08 -17.55 -0.23
N ASP A 525 -2.48 -16.79 0.68
CA ASP A 525 -2.46 -17.09 2.12
C ASP A 525 -3.86 -16.98 2.75
N ILE A 526 -4.69 -16.09 2.22
CA ILE A 526 -6.08 -15.90 2.66
C ILE A 526 -7.08 -16.69 1.81
N GLY A 527 -6.60 -17.46 0.83
CA GLY A 527 -7.42 -18.33 0.00
C GLY A 527 -8.35 -17.59 -0.96
N TYR A 528 -7.95 -16.41 -1.44
CA TYR A 528 -8.69 -15.67 -2.46
C TYR A 528 -8.26 -16.15 -3.86
N PRO A 529 -9.09 -16.93 -4.56
CA PRO A 529 -8.67 -17.65 -5.76
C PRO A 529 -8.51 -16.72 -6.96
N ASP A 530 -7.52 -17.04 -7.80
CA ASP A 530 -7.26 -16.39 -9.09
C ASP A 530 -7.06 -14.86 -8.96
N ALA A 531 -6.52 -14.40 -7.85
CA ALA A 531 -6.27 -12.99 -7.60
C ALA A 531 -5.36 -12.41 -8.70
N ASN A 532 -4.23 -13.07 -8.97
CA ASN A 532 -3.24 -12.71 -9.99
C ASN A 532 -2.97 -11.20 -9.94
N SER A 533 -2.76 -10.67 -8.74
CA SER A 533 -2.96 -9.24 -8.46
C SER A 533 -1.76 -8.37 -8.79
N THR A 534 -0.61 -8.96 -9.09
CA THR A 534 0.67 -8.28 -9.21
C THR A 534 1.03 -7.99 -10.67
N ILE A 535 2.23 -7.44 -10.90
CA ILE A 535 2.75 -7.10 -12.23
C ILE A 535 3.58 -8.23 -12.89
N PHE A 536 3.83 -9.33 -12.16
CA PHE A 536 4.52 -10.53 -12.68
C PHE A 536 3.65 -11.76 -12.45
N ASP A 537 3.61 -12.67 -13.42
CA ASP A 537 2.82 -13.91 -13.31
C ASP A 537 3.49 -14.99 -12.44
N ASP A 538 2.85 -16.16 -12.34
CA ASP A 538 3.36 -17.32 -11.58
C ASP A 538 4.71 -17.85 -12.10
N GLN A 539 5.04 -17.55 -13.35
CA GLN A 539 6.30 -17.90 -13.99
C GLN A 539 7.34 -16.79 -13.86
N GLU A 540 7.05 -15.75 -13.07
CA GLU A 540 7.90 -14.58 -12.84
C GLU A 540 8.10 -13.72 -14.09
N LEU A 541 7.20 -13.83 -15.08
CA LEU A 541 7.26 -13.07 -16.33
C LEU A 541 6.43 -11.77 -16.23
N PRO A 542 6.88 -10.67 -16.86
CA PRO A 542 6.20 -9.38 -16.78
C PRO A 542 4.83 -9.41 -17.49
N LYS A 543 3.80 -8.89 -16.81
CA LYS A 543 2.43 -8.73 -17.34
C LYS A 543 2.28 -7.37 -18.05
N LYS A 544 1.14 -7.16 -18.74
CA LYS A 544 0.80 -5.85 -19.34
C LYS A 544 0.91 -4.68 -18.34
N SER A 545 0.59 -4.95 -17.07
CA SER A 545 0.72 -3.99 -15.97
C SER A 545 2.17 -3.49 -15.77
N TYR A 546 3.17 -4.36 -15.90
CA TYR A 546 4.59 -3.98 -15.81
C TYR A 546 4.93 -2.91 -16.87
N TYR A 547 4.59 -3.18 -18.12
CA TYR A 547 4.86 -2.26 -19.23
C TYR A 547 4.07 -0.94 -19.12
N ARG A 548 2.83 -1.01 -18.63
CA ARG A 548 2.03 0.20 -18.37
C ARG A 548 2.68 1.09 -17.31
N ILE A 549 3.25 0.51 -16.26
CA ILE A 549 4.03 1.27 -15.26
C ILE A 549 5.26 1.92 -15.87
N LEU A 550 6.02 1.21 -16.71
CA LEU A 550 7.16 1.79 -17.40
C LEU A 550 6.76 3.01 -18.24
N LYS A 551 5.67 2.90 -19.01
CA LYS A 551 5.14 3.99 -19.83
C LYS A 551 4.77 5.21 -18.99
N VAL A 552 4.09 5.02 -17.86
CA VAL A 552 3.70 6.11 -16.95
C VAL A 552 4.93 6.79 -16.33
N LEU A 553 5.88 6.02 -15.80
CA LEU A 553 7.13 6.56 -15.24
C LEU A 553 7.92 7.35 -16.28
N TYR A 554 7.98 6.84 -17.51
CA TYR A 554 8.68 7.49 -18.61
C TYR A 554 7.99 8.78 -19.05
N GLN A 555 6.66 8.78 -19.17
CA GLN A 555 5.90 9.98 -19.49
C GLN A 555 6.06 11.08 -18.42
N ASN A 556 6.13 10.71 -17.13
CA ASN A 556 6.40 11.66 -16.06
C ASN A 556 7.82 12.25 -16.12
N LEU A 557 8.81 11.41 -16.47
CA LEU A 557 10.18 11.87 -16.71
C LEU A 557 10.24 12.86 -17.89
N LYS A 558 9.43 12.66 -18.93
CA LYS A 558 9.33 13.60 -20.07
C LYS A 558 8.66 14.92 -19.68
N SER A 559 7.60 14.88 -18.87
CA SER A 559 6.83 16.08 -18.52
C SER A 559 7.51 16.96 -17.47
N SER A 560 8.35 16.38 -16.61
CA SER A 560 9.11 17.12 -15.58
C SER A 560 10.22 18.03 -16.16
N GLN A 561 10.47 17.98 -17.47
CA GLN A 561 11.39 18.87 -18.20
C GLN A 561 10.67 20.10 -18.84
N GLY A 562 9.34 20.17 -18.75
CA GLY A 562 8.49 21.16 -19.45
C GLY A 562 8.16 22.40 -18.66
#